data_AF-A0A9W6BTG6-F1
#
_entry.id   AF-A0A9W6BTG6-F1
#
_cell.length_a   1.000
_cell.length_b   1.000
_cell.length_c   1.000
_cell.angle_alpha   90.00
_cell.angle_beta   90.00
_cell.angle_gamma   90.00
#
_symmetry.space_group_name_H-M   'P 1'
#
loop_
_entity.id
_entity.type
_entity.pdbx_description
1 polymer ?
#
loop_
_entity_poly.entity_id
_entity_poly.type
_entity_poly.pdbx_seq_one_letter_code
_entity_poly.pdbx_strand_id
1 'polypeptide(L)'
;MQAISARAPRVAAKPVCRSGARAPLRVVCKATTAREQIAKKIALLSTLPVTLAASPAWALVDERMNGDGTGKPFGVNDPVLGWVLTGVFGVMWAVWFNGQRDLGDFEDNDSGLKL
;
A
#
# COMPACT_ATOMS: atom_id res chain seq x y z
N MET A 1 -13.70 -79.34 49.11
CA MET A 1 -12.70 -78.74 50.01
C MET A 1 -11.70 -77.96 49.15
N GLN A 2 -11.55 -76.67 49.46
CA GLN A 2 -10.39 -75.75 49.31
C GLN A 2 -9.44 -75.99 48.10
N ALA A 3 -9.41 -75.10 47.09
CA ALA A 3 -8.65 -73.83 47.00
C ALA A 3 -7.13 -74.01 46.88
N ILE A 4 -6.49 -73.29 45.93
CA ILE A 4 -5.10 -72.76 45.83
C ILE A 4 -4.89 -72.45 44.32
N SER A 5 -5.03 -71.21 43.85
CA SER A 5 -4.04 -70.11 43.83
C SER A 5 -2.71 -70.45 43.14
N ALA A 6 -2.47 -69.90 41.94
CA ALA A 6 -1.17 -69.35 41.55
C ALA A 6 -1.29 -68.47 40.28
N ARG A 7 -0.98 -67.18 40.41
CA ARG A 7 -0.80 -66.21 39.33
C ARG A 7 0.70 -66.14 39.00
N ALA A 8 1.06 -66.25 37.72
CA ALA A 8 2.42 -66.02 37.23
C ALA A 8 2.40 -65.02 36.04
N PRO A 9 3.52 -64.31 35.78
CA PRO A 9 3.49 -62.89 35.42
C PRO A 9 3.40 -62.60 33.91
N ARG A 10 2.89 -61.41 33.59
CA ARG A 10 2.92 -60.84 32.23
C ARG A 10 4.32 -60.30 31.95
N VAL A 11 5.01 -60.86 30.96
CA VAL A 11 6.25 -60.28 30.43
C VAL A 11 5.88 -59.13 29.49
N ALA A 12 6.30 -57.93 29.86
CA ALA A 12 6.14 -56.71 29.08
C ALA A 12 7.13 -56.71 27.89
N ALA A 13 6.62 -56.80 26.67
CA ALA A 13 7.41 -56.55 25.47
C ALA A 13 7.65 -55.05 25.33
N LYS A 14 8.93 -54.63 25.31
CA LYS A 14 9.33 -53.25 24.98
C LYS A 14 9.05 -52.97 23.50
N PRO A 15 8.45 -51.84 23.13
CA PRO A 15 8.36 -51.47 21.72
C PRO A 15 9.74 -51.08 21.18
N VAL A 16 10.06 -51.63 20.00
CA VAL A 16 11.25 -51.27 19.21
C VAL A 16 11.15 -49.81 18.79
N CYS A 17 12.13 -49.00 19.17
CA CYS A 17 12.33 -47.66 18.61
C CYS A 17 12.72 -47.80 17.13
N ARG A 18 11.84 -47.36 16.22
CA ARG A 18 12.20 -47.21 14.81
C ARG A 18 12.78 -45.82 14.60
N SER A 19 14.07 -45.77 14.30
CA SER A 19 14.79 -44.55 13.93
C SER A 19 14.26 -43.93 12.64
N GLY A 20 14.18 -42.60 12.60
CA GLY A 20 14.25 -41.84 11.35
C GLY A 20 12.98 -41.06 11.02
N ALA A 21 12.78 -39.91 11.66
CA ALA A 21 11.93 -38.86 11.12
C ALA A 21 12.54 -38.34 9.81
N ARG A 22 11.94 -38.68 8.66
CA ARG A 22 12.23 -38.02 7.39
C ARG A 22 11.44 -36.73 7.35
N ALA A 23 12.13 -35.59 7.36
CA ALA A 23 11.52 -34.30 7.08
C ALA A 23 10.83 -34.34 5.70
N PRO A 24 9.64 -33.74 5.52
CA PRO A 24 8.99 -33.69 4.22
C PRO A 24 9.81 -32.78 3.29
N LEU A 25 10.35 -33.35 2.21
CA LEU A 25 10.91 -32.57 1.11
C LEU A 25 9.77 -31.77 0.46
N ARG A 26 9.72 -30.47 0.73
CA ARG A 26 8.79 -29.55 0.07
C ARG A 26 9.28 -29.27 -1.35
N VAL A 27 8.72 -29.97 -2.33
CA VAL A 27 8.93 -29.65 -3.75
C VAL A 27 8.07 -28.45 -4.12
N VAL A 28 8.71 -27.30 -4.35
CA VAL A 28 8.04 -26.10 -4.87
C VAL A 28 8.09 -26.14 -6.39
N CYS A 29 6.93 -26.24 -7.03
CA CYS A 29 6.82 -26.21 -8.49
C CYS A 29 7.01 -24.77 -8.99
N LYS A 30 8.16 -24.46 -9.61
CA LYS A 30 8.46 -23.11 -10.16
C LYS A 30 7.51 -22.67 -11.29
N ALA A 31 6.65 -23.55 -11.80
CA ALA A 31 5.66 -23.21 -12.82
C ALA A 31 4.48 -22.37 -12.29
N THR A 32 4.20 -22.42 -10.98
CA THR A 32 3.10 -21.64 -10.39
C THR A 32 3.44 -20.15 -10.32
N THR A 33 4.69 -19.80 -10.01
CA THR A 33 5.14 -18.39 -9.99
C THR A 33 5.13 -17.77 -11.39
N ALA A 34 5.49 -18.51 -12.43
CA ALA A 34 5.41 -18.04 -13.81
C ALA A 34 3.94 -17.78 -14.25
N ARG A 35 3.01 -18.66 -13.86
CA ARG A 35 1.57 -18.48 -14.13
C ARG A 35 0.97 -17.29 -13.38
N GLU A 36 1.37 -17.03 -12.14
CA GLU A 36 0.91 -15.84 -11.39
C GLU A 36 1.38 -14.53 -12.03
N GLN A 37 2.63 -14.48 -12.52
CA GLN A 37 3.14 -13.28 -13.19
C GLN A 37 2.43 -13.02 -14.52
N ILE A 38 2.12 -14.09 -15.27
CA ILE A 38 1.36 -13.99 -16.52
C ILE A 38 -0.09 -13.59 -16.22
N ALA A 39 -0.73 -14.18 -15.21
CA ALA A 39 -2.10 -13.84 -14.80
C ALA A 39 -2.22 -12.38 -14.33
N LYS A 40 -1.24 -11.88 -13.55
CA LYS A 40 -1.17 -10.47 -13.13
C LYS A 40 -0.97 -9.52 -14.31
N LYS A 41 -0.15 -9.91 -15.30
CA LYS A 41 0.08 -9.13 -16.52
C LYS A 41 -1.14 -9.12 -17.44
N ILE A 42 -1.87 -10.23 -17.55
CA ILE A 42 -3.10 -10.32 -18.35
C ILE A 42 -4.25 -9.55 -17.70
N ALA A 43 -4.38 -9.57 -16.37
CA ALA A 43 -5.39 -8.79 -15.65
C ALA A 43 -5.21 -7.27 -15.85
N LEU A 44 -3.96 -6.80 -16.06
CA LEU A 44 -3.67 -5.41 -16.36
C LEU A 44 -4.07 -5.01 -17.80
N LEU A 45 -4.14 -5.98 -18.71
CA LEU A 45 -4.46 -5.76 -20.13
C LEU A 45 -5.95 -5.97 -20.44
N SER A 46 -6.68 -6.72 -19.61
CA SER A 46 -8.11 -7.00 -19.82
C SER A 46 -9.05 -5.86 -19.42
N THR A 47 -8.55 -4.79 -18.81
CA THR A 47 -9.35 -3.61 -18.43
C THR A 47 -9.49 -2.56 -19.54
N LEU A 48 -8.67 -2.66 -20.61
CA LEU A 48 -8.67 -1.73 -21.74
C LEU A 48 -10.00 -1.66 -22.53
N PRO A 49 -10.76 -2.75 -22.74
CA PRO A 49 -12.01 -2.67 -23.50
C PRO A 49 -13.17 -2.07 -22.70
N VAL A 50 -13.18 -2.27 -21.37
CA VAL A 50 -14.26 -1.80 -20.49
C VAL A 50 -14.20 -0.28 -20.29
N THR A 51 -13.01 0.32 -20.32
CA THR A 51 -12.86 1.78 -20.26
C THR A 51 -13.27 2.49 -21.56
N LEU A 52 -13.18 1.82 -22.71
CA LEU A 52 -13.65 2.37 -24.00
C LEU A 52 -15.17 2.25 -24.19
N ALA A 53 -15.82 1.31 -23.50
CA ALA A 53 -17.28 1.12 -23.53
C ALA A 53 -18.04 2.07 -22.59
N ALA A 54 -17.34 2.80 -21.72
CA ALA A 54 -17.90 3.87 -20.90
C ALA A 54 -18.14 5.13 -21.76
N SER A 55 -19.08 5.04 -22.71
CA SER A 55 -19.63 6.25 -23.32
C SER A 55 -20.26 7.09 -22.21
N PRO A 56 -19.93 8.39 -22.09
CA PRO A 56 -20.58 9.27 -21.12
C PRO A 56 -22.07 9.23 -21.41
N ALA A 57 -22.92 9.12 -20.39
CA ALA A 57 -24.36 9.13 -20.60
C ALA A 57 -24.79 10.50 -21.16
N TRP A 58 -25.24 10.53 -22.43
CA TRP A 58 -25.78 11.70 -23.13
C TRP A 58 -27.18 12.04 -22.58
N ALA A 59 -27.27 12.29 -21.29
CA ALA A 59 -28.48 12.70 -20.58
C ALA A 59 -28.28 14.02 -19.83
N LEU A 60 -27.07 14.59 -19.87
CA LEU A 60 -26.77 15.92 -19.36
C LEU A 60 -26.79 16.90 -20.53
N VAL A 61 -27.61 17.95 -20.42
CA VAL A 61 -27.74 19.01 -21.44
C VAL A 61 -26.43 19.79 -21.61
N ASP A 62 -25.59 19.83 -20.56
CA ASP A 62 -24.28 20.49 -20.56
C ASP A 62 -23.22 19.65 -19.83
N GLU A 63 -21.97 19.76 -20.28
CA GLU A 63 -20.79 19.28 -19.56
C GLU A 63 -20.43 20.31 -18.48
N ARG A 64 -20.52 19.92 -17.21
CA ARG A 64 -20.17 20.77 -16.07
C ARG A 64 -19.01 20.16 -15.30
N MET A 65 -18.24 20.99 -14.59
CA MET A 65 -17.01 20.55 -13.93
C MET A 65 -17.26 19.75 -12.63
N ASN A 66 -18.52 19.70 -12.16
CA ASN A 66 -19.01 18.88 -11.03
C ASN A 66 -18.10 18.92 -9.78
N GLY A 67 -17.57 20.10 -9.43
CA GLY A 67 -16.69 20.28 -8.28
C GLY A 67 -17.41 20.51 -6.95
N ASP A 68 -18.71 20.78 -6.98
CA ASP A 68 -19.54 21.07 -5.81
C ASP A 68 -19.68 19.83 -4.89
N GLY A 69 -19.58 20.04 -3.57
CA GLY A 69 -19.72 18.96 -2.58
C GLY A 69 -18.62 17.89 -2.57
N THR A 70 -17.63 17.95 -3.48
CA THR A 70 -16.57 16.94 -3.60
C THR A 70 -15.47 17.04 -2.53
N GLY A 71 -15.41 18.14 -1.78
CA GLY A 71 -14.44 18.34 -0.71
C GLY A 71 -12.98 18.34 -1.17
N LYS A 72 -12.71 18.65 -2.45
CA LYS A 72 -11.35 18.63 -3.01
C LYS A 72 -10.45 19.65 -2.29
N PRO A 73 -9.22 19.25 -1.92
CA PRO A 73 -8.30 20.14 -1.21
C PRO A 73 -7.98 21.36 -2.07
N PHE A 74 -8.12 22.55 -1.48
CA PHE A 74 -7.94 23.84 -2.16
C PHE A 74 -8.79 24.04 -3.44
N GLY A 75 -9.83 23.23 -3.65
CA GLY A 75 -10.64 23.26 -4.87
C GLY A 75 -9.91 22.75 -6.12
N VAL A 76 -8.77 22.05 -5.98
CA VAL A 76 -7.97 21.57 -7.11
C VAL A 76 -8.66 20.36 -7.75
N ASN A 77 -9.24 20.55 -8.94
CA ASN A 77 -9.87 19.49 -9.71
C ASN A 77 -8.99 18.92 -10.83
N ASP A 78 -7.94 19.64 -11.23
CA ASP A 78 -6.94 19.24 -12.23
C ASP A 78 -5.53 19.56 -11.69
N PRO A 79 -4.53 18.66 -11.88
CA PRO A 79 -3.16 18.87 -11.42
C PRO A 79 -2.52 20.20 -11.85
N VAL A 80 -2.91 20.76 -13.00
CA VAL A 80 -2.42 22.08 -13.45
C VAL A 80 -2.78 23.18 -12.46
N LEU A 81 -3.96 23.13 -11.82
CA LEU A 81 -4.34 24.13 -10.83
C LEU A 81 -3.41 24.06 -9.61
N GLY A 82 -2.99 22.87 -9.19
CA GLY A 82 -1.99 22.71 -8.13
C GLY A 82 -0.68 23.42 -8.47
N TRP A 83 -0.21 23.28 -9.72
CA TRP A 83 0.98 23.97 -10.20
C TRP A 83 0.81 25.49 -10.27
N VAL A 84 -0.39 25.98 -10.56
CA VAL A 84 -0.68 27.43 -10.49
C VAL A 84 -0.58 27.92 -9.05
N LEU A 85 -1.16 27.21 -8.08
CA LEU A 85 -1.05 27.58 -6.66
C LEU A 85 0.42 27.61 -6.20
N THR A 86 1.18 26.55 -6.44
CA THR A 86 2.59 26.49 -6.05
C THR A 86 3.46 27.46 -6.84
N GLY A 87 3.16 27.65 -8.13
CA GLY A 87 3.91 28.52 -9.02
C GLY A 87 3.77 29.99 -8.64
N VAL A 88 2.54 30.48 -8.45
CA VAL A 88 2.32 31.90 -8.08
C VAL A 88 2.89 32.19 -6.70
N PHE A 89 2.62 31.31 -5.72
CA PHE A 89 3.19 31.45 -4.38
C PHE A 89 4.71 31.41 -4.42
N GLY A 90 5.29 30.44 -5.12
CA GLY A 90 6.73 30.25 -5.24
C GLY A 90 7.43 31.42 -5.94
N VAL A 91 6.82 31.99 -6.97
CA VAL A 91 7.38 33.16 -7.67
C VAL A 91 7.37 34.38 -6.76
N MET A 92 6.27 34.67 -6.08
CA MET A 92 6.21 35.80 -5.15
C MET A 92 7.19 35.61 -3.98
N TRP A 93 7.27 34.39 -3.44
CA TRP A 93 8.23 34.04 -2.41
C TRP A 93 9.67 34.20 -2.91
N ALA A 94 10.00 33.77 -4.12
CA ALA A 94 11.34 33.91 -4.68
C ALA A 94 11.73 35.39 -4.87
N VAL A 95 10.82 36.23 -5.34
CA VAL A 95 11.06 37.69 -5.45
C VAL A 95 11.32 38.28 -4.07
N TRP A 96 10.49 37.95 -3.08
CA TRP A 96 10.69 38.39 -1.70
C TRP A 96 12.00 37.89 -1.10
N PHE A 97 12.33 36.61 -1.29
CA PHE A 97 13.54 35.96 -0.77
C PHE A 97 14.81 36.60 -1.33
N ASN A 98 14.84 36.88 -2.65
CA ASN A 98 15.95 37.61 -3.26
C ASN A 98 16.04 39.07 -2.73
N GLY A 99 14.90 39.68 -2.42
CA GLY A 99 14.82 41.01 -1.82
C GLY A 99 15.20 41.05 -0.33
N GLN A 100 15.27 39.91 0.37
CA GLN A 100 15.56 39.89 1.81
C GLN A 100 16.92 40.48 2.16
N ARG A 101 17.88 40.49 1.22
CA ARG A 101 19.19 41.12 1.43
C ARG A 101 19.12 42.60 1.83
N ASP A 102 18.05 43.30 1.44
CA ASP A 102 17.86 44.73 1.73
C ASP A 102 16.94 44.96 2.95
N LEU A 103 16.45 43.89 3.62
CA LEU A 103 15.49 43.98 4.73
C LEU A 103 16.14 43.96 6.13
N GLY A 104 17.46 43.86 6.22
CA GLY A 104 18.20 43.74 7.48
C GLY A 104 18.44 42.29 7.89
N ASP A 105 19.62 42.03 8.44
CA ASP A 105 20.03 40.71 8.92
C ASP A 105 19.75 40.57 10.41
N PHE A 106 18.70 39.82 10.75
CA PHE A 106 18.19 39.69 12.11
C PHE A 106 18.56 38.32 12.70
N GLU A 107 19.83 37.94 12.61
CA GLU A 107 20.35 36.65 13.10
C GLU A 107 20.48 36.62 14.64
N ASP A 108 20.72 37.76 15.28
CA ASP A 108 20.81 37.85 16.74
C ASP A 108 19.47 37.59 17.45
N ASN A 109 19.53 36.94 18.61
CA ASN A 109 18.34 36.60 19.41
C ASN A 109 17.50 37.83 19.86
N ASP A 110 18.09 39.03 19.83
CA ASP A 110 17.49 40.29 20.31
C ASP A 110 17.09 41.25 19.18
N SER A 111 17.11 40.78 17.92
CA SER A 111 16.91 41.55 16.70
C SER A 111 15.45 41.81 16.29
N GLY A 112 14.49 41.23 17.02
CA GLY A 112 13.06 41.47 16.81
C GLY A 112 12.59 42.84 17.32
N LEU A 113 11.41 43.27 16.88
CA LEU A 113 10.77 44.49 17.39
C LEU A 113 10.34 44.27 18.85
N LYS A 114 10.94 45.02 19.78
CA LYS A 114 10.73 44.93 21.24
C LYS A 114 10.24 46.26 21.83
N LEU A 115 9.60 46.15 23.00
CA LEU A 115 9.03 47.27 23.76
C LEU A 115 10.11 48.00 24.57
#